data_AF-A0A431L9U1-F1
#
_entry.id   AF-A0A431L9U1-F1
#
_cell.length_a   1.000
_cell.length_b   1.000
_cell.length_c   1.000
_cell.angle_alpha   90.00
_cell.angle_beta   90.00
_cell.angle_gamma   90.00
#
_symmetry.space_group_name_H-M   'P 1'
#
loop_
_entity.id
_entity.type
_entity.pdbx_description
1 polymer ?
#
loop_
_entity_poly.entity_id
_entity_poly.type
_entity_poly.pdbx_seq_one_letter_code
_entity_poly.pdbx_strand_id
1 'polypeptide(L)'
;MKIFSTTAALAAASVHLVAMAQHSHADMSGNKASAAPEMPAPTQGKKKGSEMGDDMAMGYDMQSALGPYSMTRAGSGTSWQPEATTMEGWMGMSGDWMLMAHGFVNAIYDRQSGPRGDKKGFAESMGMVMAQRKAGPGTLGLRAMVSLDPAATGRSGYPLLFQTGETADGVNPLIDRQHPHDFFMELSGSYSLRFGSDGAVFAYVGLPGEPALGPAAFMHRFSGMRNPEAPLTHHWLDSTHITFGVATLGVSKGPWKLEASSFNGREPDQKRWNIETRGFDSWSARATFNPTPQWSMQVSYGDLKSPEQLEPDMRIKRTTASVSYHAATAVGPWQTTLAWGQNQKQSPSGSERLPGWLAETTLVAHERHTFFGRLEQVRNDELFHDGEALAGQAFRVRKVSAGYIYDFFKTGKVSWGVGGLVGIYSAPGALEPFYGKRPTSAMVFLQGRL
;
A
#
# COMPACT_ATOMS: atom_id res chain seq x y z
N MET A 1 38.64 36.24 2.50
CA MET A 1 37.84 36.99 3.50
C MET A 1 36.47 37.28 2.91
N LYS A 2 35.47 36.43 3.22
CA LYS A 2 34.03 36.73 3.41
C LYS A 2 33.28 35.40 3.45
N ILE A 3 32.83 35.10 4.65
CA ILE A 3 32.07 33.92 5.08
C ILE A 3 30.58 34.26 4.86
N PHE A 4 29.79 33.33 4.30
CA PHE A 4 28.34 33.38 4.41
C PHE A 4 27.84 32.07 5.02
N SER A 5 27.37 32.18 6.26
CA SER A 5 26.68 31.15 7.02
C SER A 5 25.18 31.41 6.98
N THR A 6 24.41 30.36 6.66
CA THR A 6 23.16 29.89 7.29
C THR A 6 22.18 30.90 7.89
N THR A 7 20.89 30.76 7.55
CA THR A 7 19.88 30.32 8.55
C THR A 7 18.58 29.85 7.88
N ALA A 8 18.20 28.60 8.12
CA ALA A 8 16.87 28.06 7.89
C ALA A 8 16.09 28.15 9.22
N ALA A 9 14.86 28.66 9.19
CA ALA A 9 14.02 28.82 10.37
C ALA A 9 13.21 27.53 10.62
N LEU A 10 13.49 26.87 11.75
CA LEU A 10 12.62 25.87 12.36
C LEU A 10 11.66 26.58 13.33
N ALA A 11 10.35 26.42 13.14
CA ALA A 11 9.35 26.83 14.11
C ALA A 11 9.08 25.67 15.09
N ALA A 12 9.47 25.85 16.35
CA ALA A 12 9.12 24.98 17.46
C ALA A 12 7.84 25.51 18.15
N ALA A 13 6.81 24.68 18.28
CA ALA A 13 5.63 24.97 19.07
C ALA A 13 5.69 24.23 20.41
N SER A 14 5.89 24.98 21.49
CA SER A 14 5.79 24.55 22.88
C SER A 14 4.37 24.77 23.40
N VAL A 15 3.72 23.74 23.95
CA VAL A 15 2.45 23.87 24.68
C VAL A 15 2.65 23.49 26.13
N HIS A 16 2.31 24.43 27.02
CA HIS A 16 2.35 24.29 28.47
C HIS A 16 1.19 23.42 28.99
N LEU A 17 1.50 22.49 29.90
CA LEU A 17 0.53 21.82 30.77
C LEU A 17 0.02 22.81 31.82
N VAL A 18 -1.31 22.89 31.98
CA VAL A 18 -1.93 23.42 33.20
C VAL A 18 -2.59 22.25 33.93
N ALA A 19 -2.11 22.02 35.16
CA ALA A 19 -2.70 21.11 36.12
C ALA A 19 -3.84 21.81 36.89
N MET A 20 -4.93 21.10 37.15
CA MET A 20 -5.89 21.43 38.20
C MET A 20 -6.32 20.12 38.87
N ALA A 21 -6.16 20.07 40.18
CA ALA A 21 -6.60 18.99 41.04
C ALA A 21 -7.32 19.55 42.28
N GLN A 22 -8.27 18.73 42.75
CA GLN A 22 -8.84 18.59 44.10
C GLN A 22 -10.07 19.44 44.54
N HIS A 23 -11.15 18.72 44.88
CA HIS A 23 -11.78 18.55 46.23
C HIS A 23 -13.32 18.40 46.07
N SER A 24 -13.92 17.21 46.28
CA SER A 24 -14.32 16.51 47.53
C SER A 24 -15.79 16.76 47.95
N HIS A 25 -16.62 15.71 47.97
CA HIS A 25 -17.25 15.09 49.15
C HIS A 25 -18.54 14.35 48.78
N ALA A 26 -18.70 13.19 49.40
CA ALA A 26 -19.84 12.30 49.35
C ALA A 26 -20.99 12.82 50.22
N ASP A 27 -22.23 12.49 49.85
CA ASP A 27 -23.23 12.10 50.83
C ASP A 27 -24.29 11.17 50.22
N MET A 28 -24.74 10.22 51.04
CA MET A 28 -25.70 9.15 50.72
C MET A 28 -27.09 9.47 51.29
N SER A 29 -28.16 9.13 50.57
CA SER A 29 -29.34 8.39 51.08
C SER A 29 -30.57 8.54 50.17
N GLY A 30 -31.40 7.48 50.11
CA GLY A 30 -32.85 7.62 49.83
C GLY A 30 -33.43 6.75 48.72
N ASN A 31 -33.82 5.52 49.06
CA ASN A 31 -34.74 4.66 48.30
C ASN A 31 -36.09 5.35 47.97
N LYS A 32 -36.65 5.10 46.78
CA LYS A 32 -37.96 4.41 46.58
C LYS A 32 -38.38 4.36 45.10
N ALA A 33 -38.96 3.22 44.73
CA ALA A 33 -39.58 2.91 43.44
C ALA A 33 -40.98 3.56 43.30
N SER A 34 -41.39 3.94 42.08
CA SER A 34 -42.45 3.26 41.29
C SER A 34 -43.05 4.15 40.20
N ALA A 35 -43.51 3.49 39.13
CA ALA A 35 -44.61 3.83 38.23
C ALA A 35 -44.45 5.00 37.23
N ALA A 36 -44.38 4.64 35.95
CA ALA A 36 -45.04 5.37 34.87
C ALA A 36 -46.58 5.20 35.00
N PRO A 37 -47.39 6.15 34.51
CA PRO A 37 -47.87 5.98 33.13
C PRO A 37 -48.16 7.28 32.33
N GLU A 38 -48.44 7.03 31.06
CA GLU A 38 -49.31 7.76 30.13
C GLU A 38 -48.78 8.87 29.20
N MET A 39 -48.98 8.59 27.91
CA MET A 39 -48.85 9.47 26.77
C MET A 39 -50.09 10.36 26.59
N PRO A 40 -49.91 11.54 25.99
CA PRO A 40 -50.91 12.12 25.09
C PRO A 40 -50.37 12.24 23.66
N ALA A 41 -51.23 11.88 22.70
CA ALA A 41 -51.05 12.09 21.25
C ALA A 41 -51.49 13.53 20.84
N PRO A 42 -51.42 13.93 19.55
CA PRO A 42 -50.48 14.91 19.05
C PRO A 42 -51.12 16.28 18.77
N THR A 43 -50.45 17.38 19.12
CA THR A 43 -50.80 18.73 18.65
C THR A 43 -49.85 19.19 17.56
N GLN A 44 -50.39 19.43 16.38
CA GLN A 44 -49.74 20.11 15.27
C GLN A 44 -49.30 21.51 15.70
N GLY A 45 -48.00 21.78 15.63
CA GLY A 45 -47.42 23.11 15.85
C GLY A 45 -46.31 23.35 14.85
N LYS A 46 -46.61 24.10 13.78
CA LYS A 46 -45.60 24.65 12.86
C LYS A 46 -44.62 25.51 13.66
N LYS A 47 -43.33 25.18 13.66
CA LYS A 47 -42.25 26.13 13.95
C LYS A 47 -41.14 26.03 12.91
N LYS A 48 -40.78 27.23 12.44
CA LYS A 48 -39.77 27.57 11.45
C LYS A 48 -38.37 27.19 11.94
N GLY A 49 -37.58 26.67 11.00
CA GLY A 49 -36.18 27.03 10.73
C GLY A 49 -35.24 27.17 11.93
N SER A 50 -34.46 26.12 12.16
CA SER A 50 -33.09 26.25 12.67
C SER A 50 -32.20 25.39 11.78
N GLU A 51 -31.28 26.06 11.09
CA GLU A 51 -30.22 25.49 10.26
C GLU A 51 -29.42 24.46 11.08
N MET A 52 -29.57 23.19 10.73
CA MET A 52 -28.59 22.16 11.02
C MET A 52 -27.94 21.81 9.68
N GLY A 53 -26.72 22.31 9.46
CA GLY A 53 -25.97 22.09 8.24
C GLY A 53 -25.50 20.64 8.13
N ASP A 54 -26.09 19.93 7.16
CA ASP A 54 -25.42 19.07 6.18
C ASP A 54 -24.39 18.05 6.67
N ASP A 55 -24.84 17.05 7.43
CA ASP A 55 -24.19 15.72 7.51
C ASP A 55 -25.21 14.61 7.20
N MET A 56 -26.11 14.88 6.25
CA MET A 56 -27.01 13.86 5.70
C MET A 56 -26.30 13.12 4.57
N ALA A 57 -25.96 11.87 4.88
CA ALA A 57 -25.67 10.78 3.96
C ALA A 57 -26.44 10.87 2.63
N MET A 58 -25.82 11.46 1.61
CA MET A 58 -26.21 11.28 0.21
C MET A 58 -25.36 10.16 -0.36
N GLY A 59 -25.85 8.92 -0.19
CA GLY A 59 -25.30 7.71 -0.76
C GLY A 59 -25.43 7.71 -2.29
N TYR A 60 -24.67 8.56 -2.97
CA TYR A 60 -24.27 8.24 -4.33
C TYR A 60 -23.36 7.03 -4.24
N ASP A 61 -23.79 5.91 -4.80
CA ASP A 61 -22.92 4.77 -5.05
C ASP A 61 -21.80 5.27 -5.99
N MET A 62 -20.66 5.65 -5.39
CA MET A 62 -19.55 6.28 -6.08
C MET A 62 -18.93 5.23 -6.99
N GLN A 63 -19.23 5.32 -8.27
CA GLN A 63 -18.76 4.33 -9.25
C GLN A 63 -17.26 4.51 -9.52
N SER A 64 -16.58 3.42 -9.87
CA SER A 64 -15.20 3.45 -10.33
C SER A 64 -15.05 4.16 -11.68
N ALA A 65 -13.93 4.83 -11.91
CA ALA A 65 -13.55 5.36 -13.22
C ALA A 65 -13.42 4.25 -14.29
N LEU A 66 -13.14 3.01 -13.87
CA LEU A 66 -12.88 1.87 -14.76
C LEU A 66 -14.13 1.06 -15.12
N GLY A 67 -15.29 1.35 -14.51
CA GLY A 67 -16.54 0.65 -14.84
C GLY A 67 -17.68 0.83 -13.84
N PRO A 68 -18.86 0.25 -14.11
CA PRO A 68 -20.08 0.47 -13.34
C PRO A 68 -20.15 -0.42 -12.09
N TYR A 69 -19.17 -0.28 -11.21
CA TYR A 69 -19.08 -0.96 -9.92
C TYR A 69 -18.56 0.04 -8.88
N SER A 70 -18.76 -0.24 -7.59
CA SER A 70 -18.32 0.64 -6.51
C SER A 70 -16.82 0.95 -6.61
N MET A 71 -16.44 2.20 -6.35
CA MET A 71 -15.06 2.64 -6.29
C MET A 71 -14.24 1.88 -5.23
N THR A 72 -14.88 1.40 -4.16
CA THR A 72 -14.20 0.62 -3.10
C THR A 72 -13.56 -0.65 -3.62
N ARG A 73 -14.07 -1.20 -4.72
CA ARG A 73 -13.49 -2.34 -5.41
C ARG A 73 -12.14 -2.03 -6.08
N ALA A 74 -11.83 -0.76 -6.37
CA ALA A 74 -10.57 -0.38 -7.02
C ALA A 74 -9.40 -0.39 -6.02
N GLY A 75 -8.32 -1.10 -6.38
CA GLY A 75 -7.02 -1.03 -5.69
C GLY A 75 -6.05 -0.08 -6.39
N SER A 76 -4.76 -0.41 -6.31
CA SER A 76 -3.68 0.26 -7.07
C SER A 76 -3.80 -0.03 -8.56
N GLY A 77 -3.37 0.92 -9.41
CA GLY A 77 -3.49 0.81 -10.87
C GLY A 77 -4.90 0.41 -11.31
N THR A 78 -4.99 -0.71 -12.02
CA THR A 78 -6.28 -1.29 -12.43
C THR A 78 -6.72 -2.49 -11.57
N SER A 79 -6.03 -2.83 -10.48
CA SER A 79 -6.34 -4.01 -9.64
C SER A 79 -7.72 -3.92 -8.94
N TRP A 80 -8.25 -5.07 -8.52
CA TRP A 80 -9.44 -5.12 -7.66
C TRP A 80 -9.11 -5.69 -6.28
N GLN A 81 -9.76 -5.13 -5.27
CA GLN A 81 -9.81 -5.64 -3.89
C GLN A 81 -11.26 -6.03 -3.54
N PRO A 82 -11.52 -6.63 -2.35
CA PRO A 82 -12.89 -6.83 -1.90
C PRO A 82 -13.65 -5.51 -1.91
N GLU A 83 -14.87 -5.50 -2.45
CA GLU A 83 -15.70 -4.29 -2.51
C GLU A 83 -16.14 -3.83 -1.11
N ALA A 84 -16.22 -4.75 -0.15
CA ALA A 84 -16.50 -4.44 1.25
C ALA A 84 -15.37 -3.69 1.95
N THR A 85 -14.18 -3.59 1.33
CA THR A 85 -13.05 -2.87 1.91
C THR A 85 -13.36 -1.39 2.08
N THR A 86 -13.09 -0.87 3.26
CA THR A 86 -13.26 0.56 3.57
C THR A 86 -12.23 1.39 2.79
N MET A 87 -12.71 2.42 2.11
CA MET A 87 -11.87 3.37 1.40
C MET A 87 -11.58 4.57 2.30
N GLU A 88 -10.30 4.76 2.63
CA GLU A 88 -9.83 5.89 3.45
C GLU A 88 -9.43 7.09 2.56
N GLY A 89 -9.58 8.29 3.11
CA GLY A 89 -9.20 9.53 2.45
C GLY A 89 -10.29 10.59 2.45
N TRP A 90 -9.93 11.77 1.97
CA TRP A 90 -10.87 12.83 1.66
C TRP A 90 -11.54 12.55 0.30
N MET A 91 -12.84 12.83 0.22
CA MET A 91 -13.61 12.81 -1.03
C MET A 91 -14.41 14.10 -1.13
N GLY A 92 -14.59 14.59 -2.35
CA GLY A 92 -15.37 15.80 -2.61
C GLY A 92 -15.80 15.91 -4.07
N MET A 93 -16.71 16.85 -4.32
CA MET A 93 -17.17 17.19 -5.67
C MET A 93 -16.73 18.60 -6.03
N SER A 94 -16.33 18.82 -7.28
CA SER A 94 -16.05 20.13 -7.85
C SER A 94 -16.64 20.21 -9.26
N GLY A 95 -17.85 20.78 -9.36
CA GLY A 95 -18.67 20.65 -10.58
C GLY A 95 -18.93 19.17 -10.89
N ASP A 96 -18.63 18.76 -12.11
CA ASP A 96 -18.79 17.36 -12.55
C ASP A 96 -17.67 16.42 -12.09
N TRP A 97 -16.63 16.96 -11.45
CA TRP A 97 -15.51 16.16 -10.98
C TRP A 97 -15.78 15.60 -9.59
N MET A 98 -15.63 14.29 -9.48
CA MET A 98 -15.40 13.61 -8.22
C MET A 98 -13.90 13.59 -7.94
N LEU A 99 -13.52 14.07 -6.76
CA LEU A 99 -12.15 14.17 -6.31
C LEU A 99 -11.95 13.29 -5.09
N MET A 100 -10.77 12.68 -4.99
CA MET A 100 -10.35 11.94 -3.83
C MET A 100 -8.88 12.25 -3.53
N ALA A 101 -8.52 12.34 -2.26
CA ALA A 101 -7.14 12.45 -1.83
C ALA A 101 -6.92 11.55 -0.62
N HIS A 102 -5.87 10.75 -0.63
CA HIS A 102 -5.47 9.95 0.51
C HIS A 102 -3.95 9.79 0.53
N GLY A 103 -3.39 9.45 1.68
CA GLY A 103 -1.95 9.35 1.81
C GLY A 103 -1.50 9.16 3.24
N PHE A 104 -0.20 8.97 3.40
CA PHE A 104 0.43 8.84 4.70
C PHE A 104 1.84 9.42 4.73
N VAL A 105 2.32 9.67 5.94
CA VAL A 105 3.73 9.87 6.26
C VAL A 105 4.08 9.04 7.49
N ASN A 106 5.16 8.28 7.43
CA ASN A 106 5.71 7.53 8.55
C ASN A 106 7.10 8.07 8.85
N ALA A 107 7.38 8.41 10.11
CA ALA A 107 8.75 8.60 10.60
C ALA A 107 9.14 7.33 11.37
N ILE A 108 10.16 6.62 10.90
CA ILE A 108 10.47 5.25 11.32
C ILE A 108 11.89 5.18 11.87
N TYR A 109 12.06 4.44 12.95
CA TYR A 109 13.37 3.95 13.39
C TYR A 109 13.38 2.43 13.30
N ASP A 110 14.22 1.91 12.42
CA ASP A 110 14.40 0.48 12.19
C ASP A 110 15.70 -0.05 12.83
N ARG A 111 15.64 -1.29 13.27
CA ARG A 111 16.77 -2.07 13.76
C ARG A 111 16.66 -3.51 13.28
N GLN A 112 17.63 -3.93 12.49
CA GLN A 112 17.87 -5.30 12.08
C GLN A 112 19.03 -5.90 12.88
N SER A 113 18.90 -7.13 13.37
CA SER A 113 19.96 -7.80 14.15
C SER A 113 20.86 -8.70 13.29
N GLY A 114 22.03 -9.05 13.80
CA GLY A 114 22.94 -10.02 13.16
C GLY A 114 24.13 -9.34 12.48
N PRO A 115 25.09 -10.10 11.92
CA PRO A 115 26.32 -9.54 11.35
C PRO A 115 26.09 -8.58 10.18
N ARG A 116 25.09 -8.84 9.32
CA ARG A 116 24.63 -7.94 8.25
C ARG A 116 23.48 -6.99 8.67
N GLY A 117 23.08 -7.02 9.94
CA GLY A 117 22.05 -6.12 10.47
C GLY A 117 22.55 -4.68 10.61
N ASP A 118 21.63 -3.72 10.55
CA ASP A 118 21.92 -2.29 10.66
C ASP A 118 20.75 -1.57 11.35
N LYS A 119 20.91 -0.28 11.67
CA LYS A 119 19.88 0.57 12.29
C LYS A 119 19.78 1.90 11.57
N LYS A 120 18.57 2.40 11.34
CA LYS A 120 18.37 3.67 10.63
C LYS A 120 17.07 4.36 11.01
N GLY A 121 17.15 5.69 11.15
CA GLY A 121 15.98 6.56 11.10
C GLY A 121 15.72 7.01 9.65
N PHE A 122 14.48 6.91 9.18
CA PHE A 122 14.05 7.30 7.84
C PHE A 122 12.58 7.71 7.84
N ALA A 123 12.07 8.16 6.70
CA ALA A 123 10.65 8.41 6.54
C ALA A 123 10.13 7.79 5.24
N GLU A 124 8.89 7.30 5.30
CA GLU A 124 8.14 6.80 4.16
C GLU A 124 6.92 7.68 3.96
N SER A 125 6.52 7.88 2.71
CA SER A 125 5.40 8.76 2.39
C SER A 125 4.75 8.39 1.08
N MET A 126 3.44 8.63 1.04
CA MET A 126 2.64 8.53 -0.17
C MET A 126 1.55 9.60 -0.10
N GLY A 127 1.40 10.36 -1.18
CA GLY A 127 0.26 11.23 -1.40
C GLY A 127 -0.36 10.90 -2.74
N MET A 128 -1.63 10.51 -2.75
CA MET A 128 -2.36 10.20 -3.96
C MET A 128 -3.59 11.09 -4.09
N VAL A 129 -3.78 11.62 -5.28
CA VAL A 129 -4.99 12.34 -5.70
C VAL A 129 -5.62 11.62 -6.88
N MET A 130 -6.95 11.56 -6.88
CA MET A 130 -7.73 10.96 -7.94
C MET A 130 -8.82 11.94 -8.36
N ALA A 131 -9.10 12.00 -9.65
CA ALA A 131 -10.17 12.79 -10.21
C ALA A 131 -10.90 11.98 -11.27
N GLN A 132 -12.22 11.97 -11.24
CA GLN A 132 -13.01 11.32 -12.28
C GLN A 132 -14.26 12.11 -12.62
N ARG A 133 -14.70 12.02 -13.88
CA ARG A 133 -15.95 12.63 -14.34
C ARG A 133 -16.53 11.89 -15.54
N LYS A 134 -17.79 12.17 -15.86
CA LYS A 134 -18.36 11.79 -17.15
C LYS A 134 -17.72 12.62 -18.27
N ALA A 135 -17.41 11.97 -19.39
CA ALA A 135 -16.80 12.58 -20.55
C ALA A 135 -17.32 11.89 -21.83
N GLY A 136 -18.26 12.54 -22.52
CA GLY A 136 -18.96 11.95 -23.65
C GLY A 136 -19.71 10.67 -23.24
N PRO A 137 -19.59 9.55 -23.99
CA PRO A 137 -20.26 8.29 -23.65
C PRO A 137 -19.64 7.53 -22.46
N GLY A 138 -18.50 7.99 -21.95
CA GLY A 138 -17.68 7.26 -20.98
C GLY A 138 -17.38 8.01 -19.69
N THR A 139 -16.48 7.43 -18.90
CA THR A 139 -15.93 8.04 -17.69
C THR A 139 -14.43 8.23 -17.86
N LEU A 140 -13.96 9.46 -17.64
CA LEU A 140 -12.54 9.78 -17.56
C LEU A 140 -12.10 9.67 -16.10
N GLY A 141 -10.99 8.98 -15.86
CA GLY A 141 -10.30 8.94 -14.57
C GLY A 141 -8.86 9.41 -14.70
N LEU A 142 -8.37 10.12 -13.70
CA LEU A 142 -7.01 10.61 -13.58
C LEU A 142 -6.49 10.28 -12.19
N ARG A 143 -5.24 9.83 -12.07
CA ARG A 143 -4.57 9.59 -10.79
C ARG A 143 -3.16 10.16 -10.83
N ALA A 144 -2.75 10.73 -9.70
CA ALA A 144 -1.37 11.09 -9.45
C ALA A 144 -0.98 10.64 -8.04
N MET A 145 0.16 9.97 -7.92
CA MET A 145 0.72 9.50 -6.67
C MET A 145 2.19 9.91 -6.58
N VAL A 146 2.56 10.54 -5.48
CA VAL A 146 3.93 11.02 -5.24
C VAL A 146 4.45 10.58 -3.88
N SER A 147 5.78 10.54 -3.75
CA SER A 147 6.50 10.19 -2.53
C SER A 147 7.60 11.20 -2.21
N LEU A 148 7.84 11.46 -0.93
CA LEU A 148 8.99 12.21 -0.41
C LEU A 148 10.15 11.29 0.04
N ASP A 149 10.05 9.97 -0.18
CA ASP A 149 11.07 8.98 0.17
C ASP A 149 12.47 9.35 -0.39
N PRO A 150 12.61 9.86 -1.64
CA PRO A 150 13.91 10.26 -2.17
C PRO A 150 14.65 11.30 -1.30
N ALA A 151 13.90 12.20 -0.65
CA ALA A 151 14.46 13.23 0.21
C ALA A 151 14.75 12.71 1.62
N ALA A 152 13.89 11.83 2.15
CA ALA A 152 13.91 11.46 3.56
C ALA A 152 14.71 10.18 3.88
N THR A 153 14.85 9.28 2.91
CA THR A 153 15.49 7.96 3.11
C THR A 153 16.91 7.93 2.56
N GLY A 154 17.20 8.72 1.52
CA GLY A 154 18.50 8.75 0.85
C GLY A 154 18.75 7.52 -0.03
N ARG A 155 19.78 7.62 -0.89
CA ARG A 155 19.99 6.69 -2.02
C ARG A 155 20.20 5.23 -1.63
N SER A 156 20.87 4.98 -0.49
CA SER A 156 21.10 3.62 -0.01
C SER A 156 19.87 2.97 0.60
N GLY A 157 18.72 3.64 0.65
CA GLY A 157 17.52 3.04 1.22
C GLY A 157 17.62 2.81 2.72
N TYR A 158 16.82 1.90 3.26
CA TYR A 158 16.84 1.53 4.68
C TYR A 158 17.19 0.05 4.88
N PRO A 159 17.75 -0.34 6.05
CA PRO A 159 18.04 -1.74 6.34
C PRO A 159 16.77 -2.59 6.31
N LEU A 160 16.80 -3.71 5.59
CA LEU A 160 15.72 -4.68 5.62
C LEU A 160 16.30 -6.03 5.21
N LEU A 161 16.60 -6.88 6.20
CA LEU A 161 17.32 -8.14 5.96
C LEU A 161 16.60 -9.02 4.94
N PHE A 162 17.40 -9.64 4.09
CA PHE A 162 17.03 -10.53 2.99
C PHE A 162 16.26 -9.89 1.84
N GLN A 163 16.06 -8.56 1.87
CA GLN A 163 15.60 -7.83 0.69
C GLN A 163 16.75 -7.61 -0.28
N THR A 164 16.39 -7.61 -1.53
CA THR A 164 17.29 -7.31 -2.65
C THR A 164 16.57 -6.33 -3.56
N GLY A 165 17.32 -5.42 -4.18
CA GLY A 165 16.75 -4.37 -5.03
C GLY A 165 17.79 -3.70 -5.91
N GLU A 166 17.32 -2.80 -6.79
CA GLU A 166 18.05 -2.44 -8.01
C GLU A 166 19.48 -1.95 -7.73
N THR A 167 19.64 -0.72 -7.25
CA THR A 167 20.93 -0.12 -6.95
C THR A 167 20.77 1.30 -6.39
N ALA A 168 21.72 1.72 -5.55
CA ALA A 168 21.82 3.09 -5.04
C ALA A 168 22.72 4.00 -5.90
N ASP A 169 23.60 3.42 -6.71
CA ASP A 169 24.68 4.12 -7.43
C ASP A 169 24.74 3.79 -8.93
N GLY A 170 23.94 2.84 -9.41
CA GLY A 170 23.97 2.36 -10.79
C GLY A 170 25.02 1.27 -11.02
N VAL A 171 25.66 0.75 -9.97
CA VAL A 171 26.81 -0.17 -10.05
C VAL A 171 26.62 -1.39 -9.15
N ASN A 172 26.24 -1.18 -7.89
CA ASN A 172 26.12 -2.25 -6.90
C ASN A 172 24.64 -2.52 -6.58
N PRO A 173 24.19 -3.78 -6.58
CA PRO A 173 22.85 -4.11 -6.15
C PRO A 173 22.66 -3.83 -4.66
N LEU A 174 21.43 -3.50 -4.26
CA LEU A 174 21.11 -3.39 -2.85
C LEU A 174 20.85 -4.79 -2.29
N ILE A 175 21.60 -5.15 -1.25
CA ILE A 175 21.43 -6.39 -0.50
C ILE A 175 21.17 -6.02 0.96
N ASP A 176 20.18 -6.67 1.57
CA ASP A 176 19.72 -6.43 2.95
C ASP A 176 19.18 -5.02 3.17
N ARG A 177 18.70 -4.39 2.10
CA ARG A 177 18.20 -3.01 2.10
C ARG A 177 17.06 -2.87 1.11
N GLN A 178 16.12 -1.98 1.44
CA GLN A 178 15.05 -1.57 0.55
C GLN A 178 15.32 -0.16 0.03
N HIS A 179 15.27 0.04 -1.29
CA HIS A 179 15.40 1.37 -1.91
C HIS A 179 14.18 2.25 -1.60
N PRO A 180 14.33 3.59 -1.61
CA PRO A 180 13.18 4.48 -1.58
C PRO A 180 12.35 4.32 -2.87
N HIS A 181 11.06 4.64 -2.79
CA HIS A 181 10.27 4.89 -3.99
C HIS A 181 10.77 6.13 -4.73
N ASP A 182 10.48 6.18 -6.02
CA ASP A 182 10.63 7.39 -6.83
C ASP A 182 9.63 8.47 -6.42
N PHE A 183 9.97 9.74 -6.67
CA PHE A 183 9.09 10.87 -6.36
C PHE A 183 7.74 10.74 -7.06
N PHE A 184 7.73 10.31 -8.32
CA PHE A 184 6.50 9.96 -9.03
C PHE A 184 6.28 8.44 -8.91
N MET A 185 5.18 8.04 -8.28
CA MET A 185 4.80 6.62 -8.13
C MET A 185 3.65 6.22 -9.06
N GLU A 186 2.77 7.16 -9.41
CA GLU A 186 1.77 6.97 -10.45
C GLU A 186 1.42 8.31 -11.11
N LEU A 187 1.36 8.37 -12.43
CA LEU A 187 0.73 9.44 -13.20
C LEU A 187 -0.07 8.78 -14.31
N SER A 188 -1.38 8.62 -14.10
CA SER A 188 -2.21 7.79 -14.96
C SER A 188 -3.51 8.44 -15.40
N GLY A 189 -3.97 7.99 -16.57
CA GLY A 189 -5.26 8.33 -17.14
C GLY A 189 -5.99 7.08 -17.58
N SER A 190 -7.31 7.07 -17.41
CA SER A 190 -8.17 5.97 -17.83
C SER A 190 -9.44 6.47 -18.49
N TYR A 191 -9.97 5.69 -19.42
CA TYR A 191 -11.27 5.94 -20.02
C TYR A 191 -12.07 4.65 -20.11
N SER A 192 -13.30 4.67 -19.62
CA SER A 192 -14.20 3.50 -19.66
C SER A 192 -15.49 3.77 -20.41
N LEU A 193 -15.95 2.77 -21.16
CA LEU A 193 -17.24 2.74 -21.85
C LEU A 193 -18.09 1.62 -21.25
N ARG A 194 -19.28 1.98 -20.79
CA ARG A 194 -20.23 1.02 -20.21
C ARG A 194 -20.95 0.24 -21.31
N PHE A 195 -21.26 -1.03 -21.05
CA PHE A 195 -22.16 -1.84 -21.87
C PHE A 195 -23.04 -2.73 -20.99
N GLY A 196 -24.30 -2.90 -21.40
CA GLY A 196 -25.31 -3.53 -20.52
C GLY A 196 -25.47 -2.79 -19.19
N SER A 197 -25.99 -3.48 -18.18
CA SER A 197 -26.22 -2.92 -16.84
C SER A 197 -24.95 -2.85 -15.97
N ASP A 198 -24.06 -3.82 -16.10
CA ASP A 198 -22.95 -4.15 -15.18
C ASP A 198 -21.62 -4.44 -15.90
N GLY A 199 -21.48 -3.99 -17.16
CA GLY A 199 -20.27 -4.19 -17.97
C GLY A 199 -19.54 -2.88 -18.33
N ALA A 200 -18.22 -2.96 -18.47
CA ALA A 200 -17.42 -1.91 -19.08
C ALA A 200 -16.18 -2.44 -19.79
N VAL A 201 -15.80 -1.78 -20.88
CA VAL A 201 -14.47 -1.86 -21.48
C VAL A 201 -13.71 -0.60 -21.09
N PHE A 202 -12.41 -0.72 -20.80
CA PHE A 202 -11.60 0.42 -20.42
C PHE A 202 -10.19 0.35 -21.01
N ALA A 203 -9.59 1.53 -21.15
CA ALA A 203 -8.17 1.73 -21.37
C ALA A 203 -7.57 2.47 -20.17
N TYR A 204 -6.34 2.11 -19.81
CA TYR A 204 -5.53 2.76 -18.78
C TYR A 204 -4.12 2.98 -19.33
N VAL A 205 -3.55 4.15 -19.08
CA VAL A 205 -2.16 4.48 -19.41
C VAL A 205 -1.50 5.14 -18.22
N GLY A 206 -0.22 4.82 -17.96
CA GLY A 206 0.52 5.36 -16.83
C GLY A 206 1.99 5.62 -17.13
N LEU A 207 2.54 6.70 -16.59
CA LEU A 207 3.96 7.05 -16.67
C LEU A 207 4.42 7.82 -15.40
N PRO A 208 4.67 7.14 -14.27
CA PRO A 208 4.59 5.68 -14.07
C PRO A 208 3.16 5.18 -13.84
N GLY A 209 2.98 3.86 -13.88
CA GLY A 209 1.73 3.18 -13.55
C GLY A 209 1.93 1.69 -13.31
N GLU A 210 0.84 0.99 -12.98
CA GLU A 210 0.87 -0.45 -12.66
C GLU A 210 0.28 -1.29 -13.81
N PRO A 211 1.02 -2.24 -14.40
CA PRO A 211 0.47 -3.18 -15.36
C PRO A 211 -0.42 -4.22 -14.67
N ALA A 212 -1.26 -4.90 -15.45
CA ALA A 212 -2.12 -5.98 -14.96
C ALA A 212 -1.30 -7.25 -14.63
N LEU A 213 -0.53 -7.22 -13.55
CA LEU A 213 0.35 -8.28 -13.08
C LEU A 213 0.46 -8.20 -11.55
N GLY A 214 0.01 -9.24 -10.85
CA GLY A 214 0.05 -9.28 -9.39
C GLY A 214 -1.25 -8.86 -8.70
N PRO A 215 -1.31 -9.01 -7.36
CA PRO A 215 -2.35 -8.42 -6.53
C PRO A 215 -2.25 -6.90 -6.51
N ALA A 216 -3.21 -6.22 -5.88
CA ALA A 216 -3.04 -4.81 -5.51
C ALA A 216 -1.75 -4.62 -4.69
N ALA A 217 -0.99 -3.57 -5.00
CA ALA A 217 0.25 -3.23 -4.34
C ALA A 217 0.05 -3.15 -2.81
N PHE A 218 1.02 -3.63 -2.04
CA PHE A 218 0.87 -3.76 -0.58
C PHE A 218 0.49 -2.44 0.13
N MET A 219 0.92 -1.29 -0.40
CA MET A 219 0.57 0.04 0.11
C MET A 219 -0.90 0.45 -0.12
N HIS A 220 -1.58 -0.19 -1.07
CA HIS A 220 -3.00 0.02 -1.39
C HIS A 220 -3.91 -1.09 -0.88
N ARG A 221 -3.34 -2.16 -0.34
CA ARG A 221 -4.07 -3.35 0.09
C ARG A 221 -4.36 -3.25 1.59
N PHE A 222 -5.63 -3.23 2.00
CA PHE A 222 -6.00 -3.05 3.42
C PHE A 222 -5.25 -3.94 4.42
N SER A 223 -5.02 -5.21 4.06
CA SER A 223 -4.28 -6.16 4.90
C SER A 223 -2.80 -5.80 5.11
N GLY A 224 -2.22 -4.92 4.28
CA GLY A 224 -0.81 -4.56 4.28
C GLY A 224 -0.52 -3.06 4.43
N MET A 225 -1.46 -2.16 4.06
CA MET A 225 -1.23 -0.71 3.96
C MET A 225 -0.94 0.00 5.28
N ARG A 226 -1.14 -0.68 6.41
CA ARG A 226 -0.84 -0.18 7.77
C ARG A 226 0.53 -0.64 8.28
N ASN A 227 1.17 -1.61 7.61
CA ASN A 227 2.51 -2.07 7.92
C ASN A 227 3.54 -1.24 7.13
N PRO A 228 4.43 -0.47 7.79
CA PRO A 228 5.47 0.29 7.10
C PRO A 228 6.58 -0.60 6.50
N GLU A 229 6.65 -1.87 6.91
CA GLU A 229 7.66 -2.78 6.41
C GLU A 229 7.28 -3.31 5.02
N ALA A 230 8.12 -3.05 4.00
CA ALA A 230 7.98 -3.63 2.68
C ALA A 230 7.96 -5.19 2.77
N PRO A 231 7.03 -5.88 2.08
CA PRO A 231 6.96 -7.34 2.11
C PRO A 231 8.25 -7.96 1.58
N LEU A 232 8.74 -9.03 2.22
CA LEU A 232 9.83 -9.86 1.67
C LEU A 232 9.48 -10.40 0.28
N THR A 233 8.19 -10.57 0.01
CA THR A 233 7.65 -11.09 -1.25
C THR A 233 7.37 -10.02 -2.31
N HIS A 234 7.75 -8.75 -2.08
CA HIS A 234 7.44 -7.63 -2.99
C HIS A 234 7.87 -7.91 -4.45
N HIS A 235 9.11 -8.38 -4.65
CA HIS A 235 9.66 -8.72 -5.96
C HIS A 235 9.07 -10.00 -6.59
N TRP A 236 8.24 -10.74 -5.86
CA TRP A 236 7.51 -11.91 -6.37
C TRP A 236 6.08 -11.59 -6.76
N LEU A 237 5.53 -10.46 -6.30
CA LEU A 237 4.09 -10.17 -6.39
C LEU A 237 3.83 -8.88 -7.15
N ASP A 238 4.32 -7.75 -6.66
CA ASP A 238 3.82 -6.42 -7.00
C ASP A 238 4.92 -5.38 -7.31
N SER A 239 6.18 -5.78 -7.51
CA SER A 239 7.27 -4.82 -7.84
C SER A 239 7.02 -3.97 -9.10
N THR A 240 6.21 -4.45 -10.06
CA THR A 240 5.89 -3.69 -11.29
C THR A 240 4.93 -2.51 -11.07
N HIS A 241 4.47 -2.24 -9.85
CA HIS A 241 3.49 -1.18 -9.57
C HIS A 241 3.99 0.25 -9.83
N ILE A 242 5.31 0.45 -9.92
CA ILE A 242 5.96 1.75 -10.21
C ILE A 242 6.61 1.78 -11.60
N THR A 243 6.19 0.90 -12.52
CA THR A 243 6.77 0.84 -13.85
C THR A 243 6.54 2.13 -14.64
N PHE A 244 7.62 2.68 -15.21
CA PHE A 244 7.59 3.85 -16.07
C PHE A 244 7.19 3.50 -17.51
N GLY A 245 5.88 3.46 -17.75
CA GLY A 245 5.29 3.28 -19.08
C GLY A 245 4.44 2.02 -19.15
N VAL A 246 3.13 2.20 -19.03
CA VAL A 246 2.14 1.12 -19.07
C VAL A 246 0.98 1.52 -19.96
N ALA A 247 0.49 0.58 -20.75
CA ALA A 247 -0.81 0.64 -21.40
C ALA A 247 -1.59 -0.66 -21.13
N THR A 248 -2.82 -0.52 -20.64
CA THR A 248 -3.68 -1.64 -20.27
C THR A 248 -5.03 -1.49 -20.96
N LEU A 249 -5.52 -2.59 -21.53
CA LEU A 249 -6.91 -2.74 -21.96
C LEU A 249 -7.58 -3.78 -21.06
N GLY A 250 -8.81 -3.50 -20.67
CA GLY A 250 -9.57 -4.43 -19.84
C GLY A 250 -11.06 -4.41 -20.10
N VAL A 251 -11.70 -5.49 -19.69
CA VAL A 251 -13.15 -5.67 -19.72
C VAL A 251 -13.61 -6.20 -18.37
N SER A 252 -14.69 -5.65 -17.86
CA SER A 252 -15.36 -6.11 -16.64
C SER A 252 -16.83 -6.41 -16.94
N LYS A 253 -17.35 -7.45 -16.31
CA LYS A 253 -18.75 -7.85 -16.39
C LYS A 253 -19.15 -8.61 -15.13
N GLY A 254 -20.05 -8.03 -14.34
CA GLY A 254 -20.50 -8.61 -13.07
C GLY A 254 -19.32 -8.85 -12.11
N PRO A 255 -19.08 -10.10 -11.66
CA PRO A 255 -17.99 -10.41 -10.74
C PRO A 255 -16.63 -10.60 -11.44
N TRP A 256 -16.57 -10.56 -12.77
CA TRP A 256 -15.35 -10.87 -13.54
C TRP A 256 -14.69 -9.63 -14.12
N LYS A 257 -13.36 -9.67 -14.20
CA LYS A 257 -12.55 -8.72 -14.97
C LYS A 257 -11.37 -9.41 -15.63
N LEU A 258 -11.11 -9.09 -16.89
CA LEU A 258 -9.97 -9.55 -17.67
C LEU A 258 -9.20 -8.36 -18.19
N GLU A 259 -7.88 -8.42 -18.10
CA GLU A 259 -6.99 -7.30 -18.39
C GLU A 259 -5.74 -7.81 -19.10
N ALA A 260 -5.23 -7.03 -20.05
CA ALA A 260 -3.95 -7.26 -20.71
C ALA A 260 -3.16 -5.94 -20.75
N SER A 261 -1.86 -6.02 -20.49
CA SER A 261 -0.97 -4.86 -20.48
C SER A 261 0.24 -5.05 -21.39
N SER A 262 0.68 -3.97 -22.01
CA SER A 262 2.01 -3.83 -22.61
C SER A 262 2.73 -2.70 -21.89
N PHE A 263 3.99 -2.92 -21.52
CA PHE A 263 4.71 -2.00 -20.65
C PHE A 263 6.23 -2.09 -20.83
N ASN A 264 6.92 -1.12 -20.26
CA ASN A 264 8.37 -1.11 -20.07
C ASN A 264 8.73 -2.02 -18.88
N GLY A 265 9.38 -3.17 -19.11
CA GLY A 265 9.70 -4.11 -18.02
C GLY A 265 10.77 -3.63 -17.03
N ARG A 266 11.48 -2.55 -17.35
CA ARG A 266 12.59 -2.01 -16.57
C ARG A 266 12.10 -1.36 -15.27
N GLU A 267 12.68 -1.80 -14.16
CA GLU A 267 12.56 -1.15 -12.85
C GLU A 267 13.27 0.23 -12.85
N PRO A 268 12.81 1.19 -12.03
CA PRO A 268 13.41 2.52 -11.97
C PRO A 268 14.92 2.51 -11.68
N ASP A 269 15.62 3.51 -12.21
CA ASP A 269 17.04 3.73 -12.01
C ASP A 269 17.32 4.44 -10.66
N GLN A 270 18.60 4.69 -10.37
CA GLN A 270 19.03 5.32 -9.11
C GLN A 270 18.61 6.81 -8.97
N LYS A 271 18.04 7.44 -9.99
CA LYS A 271 17.71 8.87 -10.07
C LYS A 271 16.24 9.12 -9.72
N ARG A 272 15.89 8.86 -8.48
CA ARG A 272 14.54 8.89 -7.87
C ARG A 272 13.66 10.15 -7.99
N TRP A 273 14.03 11.16 -8.79
CA TRP A 273 13.28 12.41 -9.00
C TRP A 273 12.84 12.63 -10.45
N ASN A 274 13.31 11.83 -11.39
CA ASN A 274 12.99 11.97 -12.80
C ASN A 274 11.74 11.16 -13.18
N ILE A 275 11.37 11.25 -14.46
CA ILE A 275 10.45 10.33 -15.11
C ILE A 275 11.28 9.62 -16.17
N GLU A 276 11.27 8.30 -16.14
CA GLU A 276 11.98 7.48 -17.10
C GLU A 276 11.06 7.14 -18.29
N THR A 277 11.64 7.04 -19.49
CA THR A 277 10.89 6.66 -20.68
C THR A 277 11.66 5.61 -21.46
N ARG A 278 11.03 4.47 -21.71
CA ARG A 278 11.55 3.39 -22.55
C ARG A 278 10.40 2.76 -23.33
N GLY A 279 10.71 2.17 -24.47
CA GLY A 279 9.72 1.48 -25.30
C GLY A 279 9.14 0.25 -24.59
N PHE A 280 7.91 -0.12 -24.95
CA PHE A 280 7.30 -1.33 -24.43
C PHE A 280 8.05 -2.57 -24.93
N ASP A 281 8.51 -3.40 -24.00
CA ASP A 281 9.25 -4.63 -24.28
C ASP A 281 8.64 -5.85 -23.57
N SER A 282 7.68 -5.61 -22.67
CA SER A 282 7.10 -6.57 -21.75
C SER A 282 5.57 -6.58 -21.83
N TRP A 283 4.95 -7.67 -21.36
CA TRP A 283 3.50 -7.84 -21.39
C TRP A 283 2.99 -8.65 -20.20
N SER A 284 1.72 -8.48 -19.88
CA SER A 284 1.04 -9.29 -18.86
C SER A 284 -0.45 -9.43 -19.12
N ALA A 285 -1.06 -10.39 -18.45
CA ALA A 285 -2.49 -10.56 -18.37
C ALA A 285 -2.93 -10.91 -16.95
N ARG A 286 -4.10 -10.41 -16.54
CA ARG A 286 -4.71 -10.69 -15.24
C ARG A 286 -6.19 -11.01 -15.40
N ALA A 287 -6.64 -12.04 -14.68
CA ALA A 287 -8.05 -12.34 -14.49
C ALA A 287 -8.39 -12.14 -13.02
N THR A 288 -9.47 -11.43 -12.74
CA THR A 288 -9.96 -11.18 -11.38
C THR A 288 -11.41 -11.64 -11.24
N PHE A 289 -11.75 -12.19 -10.07
CA PHE A 289 -13.07 -12.67 -9.71
C PHE A 289 -13.45 -12.22 -8.29
N ASN A 290 -14.54 -11.46 -8.17
CA ASN A 290 -15.14 -11.04 -6.89
C ASN A 290 -16.54 -11.65 -6.77
N PRO A 291 -16.69 -12.88 -6.23
CA PRO A 291 -17.99 -13.56 -6.18
C PRO A 291 -19.01 -12.87 -5.27
N THR A 292 -18.52 -12.22 -4.22
CA THR A 292 -19.31 -11.41 -3.28
C THR A 292 -18.50 -10.18 -2.90
N PRO A 293 -19.09 -9.14 -2.26
CA PRO A 293 -18.35 -7.96 -1.85
C PRO A 293 -17.15 -8.24 -0.94
N GLN A 294 -17.17 -9.34 -0.18
CA GLN A 294 -16.15 -9.71 0.80
C GLN A 294 -14.93 -10.41 0.20
N TRP A 295 -15.02 -10.92 -1.03
CA TRP A 295 -13.96 -11.72 -1.64
C TRP A 295 -13.42 -11.06 -2.90
N SER A 296 -12.10 -11.08 -3.07
CA SER A 296 -11.41 -10.78 -4.32
C SER A 296 -10.32 -11.81 -4.58
N MET A 297 -10.30 -12.34 -5.79
CA MET A 297 -9.35 -13.37 -6.22
C MET A 297 -8.75 -12.94 -7.56
N GLN A 298 -7.45 -13.14 -7.76
CA GLN A 298 -6.84 -12.93 -9.07
C GLN A 298 -5.80 -13.99 -9.39
N VAL A 299 -5.62 -14.21 -10.68
CA VAL A 299 -4.45 -14.89 -11.25
C VAL A 299 -3.88 -14.03 -12.36
N SER A 300 -2.55 -13.99 -12.44
CA SER A 300 -1.87 -13.21 -13.47
C SER A 300 -0.62 -13.90 -13.98
N TYR A 301 -0.25 -13.58 -15.21
CA TYR A 301 1.00 -14.01 -15.83
C TYR A 301 1.62 -12.83 -16.57
N GLY A 302 2.94 -12.68 -16.49
CA GLY A 302 3.68 -11.65 -17.19
C GLY A 302 5.05 -12.13 -17.64
N ASP A 303 5.54 -11.50 -18.71
CA ASP A 303 6.85 -11.72 -19.29
C ASP A 303 7.59 -10.37 -19.32
N LEU A 304 8.54 -10.23 -18.41
CA LEU A 304 9.34 -9.04 -18.18
C LEU A 304 10.71 -9.22 -18.81
N LYS A 305 11.07 -8.33 -19.73
CA LYS A 305 12.39 -8.33 -20.36
C LYS A 305 13.30 -7.33 -19.67
N SER A 306 14.51 -7.78 -19.33
CA SER A 306 15.57 -6.92 -18.83
C SER A 306 15.11 -6.04 -17.64
N PRO A 307 14.46 -6.63 -16.61
CA PRO A 307 13.82 -5.83 -15.56
C PRO A 307 14.83 -5.04 -14.74
N GLU A 308 16.01 -5.60 -14.49
CA GLU A 308 17.05 -4.93 -13.70
C GLU A 308 18.11 -4.30 -14.61
N GLN A 309 18.64 -3.14 -14.20
CA GLN A 309 19.69 -2.47 -14.96
C GLN A 309 21.01 -3.25 -14.99
N LEU A 310 21.34 -3.90 -13.88
CA LEU A 310 22.60 -4.62 -13.73
C LEU A 310 22.57 -6.02 -14.37
N GLU A 311 21.37 -6.52 -14.72
CA GLU A 311 21.19 -7.80 -15.40
C GLU A 311 20.47 -7.63 -16.75
N PRO A 312 21.10 -6.98 -17.76
CA PRO A 312 20.42 -6.60 -18.99
C PRO A 312 19.91 -7.78 -19.82
N ASP A 313 20.54 -8.96 -19.69
CA ASP A 313 20.15 -10.17 -20.42
C ASP A 313 19.12 -11.03 -19.66
N MET A 314 18.71 -10.60 -18.46
CA MET A 314 17.75 -11.34 -17.64
C MET A 314 16.34 -11.17 -18.17
N ARG A 315 15.59 -12.27 -18.15
CA ARG A 315 14.16 -12.29 -18.47
C ARG A 315 13.41 -13.00 -17.35
N ILE A 316 12.30 -12.41 -16.90
CA ILE A 316 11.49 -12.96 -15.82
C ILE A 316 10.09 -13.28 -16.34
N LYS A 317 9.69 -14.54 -16.23
CA LYS A 317 8.29 -14.94 -16.38
C LYS A 317 7.68 -15.03 -15.00
N ARG A 318 6.74 -14.14 -14.68
CA ARG A 318 6.10 -14.04 -13.36
C ARG A 318 4.69 -14.59 -13.44
N THR A 319 4.40 -15.58 -12.58
CA THR A 319 3.02 -16.05 -12.34
C THR A 319 2.62 -15.66 -10.93
N THR A 320 1.42 -15.11 -10.75
CA THR A 320 0.89 -14.80 -9.42
C THR A 320 -0.54 -15.31 -9.24
N ALA A 321 -0.91 -15.55 -7.99
CA ALA A 321 -2.28 -15.78 -7.57
C ALA A 321 -2.50 -15.15 -6.19
N SER A 322 -3.67 -14.59 -5.94
CA SER A 322 -4.01 -14.11 -4.59
C SER A 322 -5.49 -14.21 -4.30
N VAL A 323 -5.81 -14.34 -3.01
CA VAL A 323 -7.16 -14.25 -2.47
C VAL A 323 -7.16 -13.28 -1.30
N SER A 324 -8.14 -12.38 -1.28
CA SER A 324 -8.38 -11.44 -0.18
C SER A 324 -9.79 -11.61 0.32
N TYR A 325 -9.94 -11.63 1.65
CA TYR A 325 -11.21 -11.65 2.34
C TYR A 325 -11.32 -10.45 3.28
N HIS A 326 -12.40 -9.69 3.16
CA HIS A 326 -12.73 -8.57 4.03
C HIS A 326 -14.00 -8.85 4.83
N ALA A 327 -13.96 -8.57 6.13
CA ALA A 327 -15.09 -8.68 7.03
C ALA A 327 -15.23 -7.43 7.90
N ALA A 328 -16.46 -6.94 8.03
CA ALA A 328 -16.83 -6.04 9.12
C ALA A 328 -17.09 -6.89 10.38
N THR A 329 -16.23 -6.76 11.38
CA THR A 329 -16.39 -7.47 12.66
C THR A 329 -17.10 -6.57 13.68
N ALA A 330 -17.50 -7.12 14.83
CA ALA A 330 -18.10 -6.34 15.91
C ALA A 330 -17.18 -5.24 16.47
N VAL A 331 -15.86 -5.36 16.27
CA VAL A 331 -14.88 -4.38 16.75
C VAL A 331 -14.34 -3.47 15.65
N GLY A 332 -14.57 -3.79 14.37
CA GLY A 332 -14.12 -2.98 13.23
C GLY A 332 -13.73 -3.80 11.99
N PRO A 333 -13.23 -3.15 10.93
CA PRO A 333 -12.88 -3.83 9.68
C PRO A 333 -11.64 -4.71 9.82
N TRP A 334 -11.71 -5.89 9.21
CA TRP A 334 -10.65 -6.89 9.18
C TRP A 334 -10.45 -7.37 7.74
N GLN A 335 -9.21 -7.39 7.26
CA GLN A 335 -8.88 -8.04 5.99
C GLN A 335 -7.70 -8.99 6.13
N THR A 336 -7.79 -10.13 5.46
CA THR A 336 -6.69 -11.07 5.26
C THR A 336 -6.45 -11.28 3.79
N THR A 337 -5.19 -11.31 3.37
CA THR A 337 -4.77 -11.67 2.01
C THR A 337 -3.77 -12.81 2.06
N LEU A 338 -3.99 -13.81 1.22
CA LEU A 338 -3.00 -14.82 0.85
C LEU A 338 -2.55 -14.53 -0.59
N ALA A 339 -1.26 -14.49 -0.83
CA ALA A 339 -0.71 -14.29 -2.16
C ALA A 339 0.49 -15.20 -2.41
N TRP A 340 0.60 -15.70 -3.62
CA TRP A 340 1.68 -16.53 -4.10
C TRP A 340 2.19 -15.99 -5.42
N GLY A 341 3.51 -16.00 -5.58
CA GLY A 341 4.20 -15.56 -6.79
C GLY A 341 5.32 -16.53 -7.13
N GLN A 342 5.62 -16.67 -8.42
CA GLN A 342 6.79 -17.40 -8.88
C GLN A 342 7.45 -16.64 -10.01
N ASN A 343 8.70 -16.25 -9.79
CA ASN A 343 9.58 -15.76 -10.83
C ASN A 343 10.32 -16.96 -11.45
N GLN A 344 10.15 -17.15 -12.75
CA GLN A 344 11.06 -17.96 -13.54
C GLN A 344 12.07 -17.02 -14.21
N LYS A 345 13.26 -16.94 -13.61
CA LYS A 345 14.40 -16.23 -14.19
C LYS A 345 14.97 -17.03 -15.35
N GLN A 346 15.34 -16.34 -16.41
CA GLN A 346 15.93 -16.89 -17.61
C GLN A 346 17.10 -15.99 -18.03
N SER A 347 18.30 -16.55 -18.03
CA SER A 347 19.53 -15.91 -18.49
C SER A 347 20.20 -16.79 -19.55
N PRO A 348 21.25 -16.32 -20.23
CA PRO A 348 22.07 -17.18 -21.09
C PRO A 348 22.69 -18.38 -20.37
N SER A 349 22.89 -18.30 -19.05
CA SER A 349 23.50 -19.35 -18.23
C SER A 349 22.50 -20.40 -17.71
N GLY A 350 21.19 -20.13 -17.76
CA GLY A 350 20.18 -21.11 -17.34
C GLY A 350 18.83 -20.51 -16.98
N SER A 351 18.01 -21.31 -16.28
CA SER A 351 16.74 -20.87 -15.75
C SER A 351 16.54 -21.37 -14.33
N GLU A 352 16.13 -20.48 -13.43
CA GLU A 352 15.86 -20.77 -12.02
C GLU A 352 14.40 -20.42 -11.70
N ARG A 353 13.75 -21.22 -10.84
CA ARG A 353 12.40 -20.93 -10.34
C ARG A 353 12.45 -20.54 -8.87
N LEU A 354 11.95 -19.34 -8.61
CA LEU A 354 11.97 -18.68 -7.32
C LEU A 354 10.54 -18.43 -6.87
N PRO A 355 9.92 -19.32 -6.07
CA PRO A 355 8.60 -19.09 -5.52
C PRO A 355 8.66 -18.21 -4.25
N GLY A 356 7.62 -17.44 -4.04
CA GLY A 356 7.35 -16.69 -2.82
C GLY A 356 5.88 -16.70 -2.45
N TRP A 357 5.56 -16.57 -1.17
CA TRP A 357 4.18 -16.42 -0.71
C TRP A 357 4.11 -15.58 0.56
N LEU A 358 3.00 -14.87 0.71
CA LEU A 358 2.64 -14.18 1.93
C LEU A 358 1.24 -14.61 2.42
N ALA A 359 1.06 -14.52 3.73
CA ALA A 359 -0.22 -14.44 4.39
C ALA A 359 -0.18 -13.23 5.32
N GLU A 360 -0.98 -12.21 5.03
CA GLU A 360 -1.00 -10.98 5.83
C GLU A 360 -2.42 -10.62 6.25
N THR A 361 -2.53 -9.94 7.39
CA THR A 361 -3.80 -9.60 7.99
C THR A 361 -3.72 -8.28 8.73
N THR A 362 -4.81 -7.50 8.69
CA THR A 362 -4.94 -6.24 9.44
C THR A 362 -6.36 -6.13 10.00
N LEU A 363 -6.47 -5.83 11.29
CA LEU A 363 -7.70 -5.48 12.00
C LEU A 363 -7.60 -4.04 12.52
N VAL A 364 -8.53 -3.17 12.15
CA VAL A 364 -8.66 -1.84 12.74
C VAL A 364 -9.80 -1.87 13.75
N ALA A 365 -9.47 -2.02 15.03
CA ALA A 365 -10.42 -2.13 16.13
C ALA A 365 -10.73 -0.77 16.76
N HIS A 366 -12.02 -0.48 16.94
CA HIS A 366 -12.56 0.72 17.60
C HIS A 366 -11.97 2.03 17.05
N GLU A 367 -11.66 2.05 15.74
CA GLU A 367 -11.09 3.19 15.00
C GLU A 367 -9.73 3.70 15.50
N ARG A 368 -9.15 3.08 16.54
CA ARG A 368 -7.91 3.58 17.18
C ARG A 368 -6.81 2.54 17.30
N HIS A 369 -7.17 1.26 17.29
CA HIS A 369 -6.24 0.17 17.54
C HIS A 369 -6.08 -0.64 16.28
N THR A 370 -4.93 -0.54 15.61
CA THR A 370 -4.66 -1.37 14.43
C THR A 370 -3.72 -2.50 14.83
N PHE A 371 -4.13 -3.74 14.63
CA PHE A 371 -3.30 -4.93 14.77
C PHE A 371 -3.02 -5.49 13.39
N PHE A 372 -1.76 -5.80 13.09
CA PHE A 372 -1.41 -6.40 11.82
C PHE A 372 -0.33 -7.46 11.99
N GLY A 373 -0.29 -8.40 11.05
CA GLY A 373 0.70 -9.47 11.03
C GLY A 373 0.92 -10.01 9.64
N ARG A 374 2.11 -10.54 9.42
CA ARG A 374 2.53 -11.07 8.12
C ARG A 374 3.42 -12.31 8.30
N LEU A 375 3.11 -13.35 7.54
CA LEU A 375 3.93 -14.55 7.36
C LEU A 375 4.41 -14.57 5.92
N GLU A 376 5.70 -14.78 5.71
CA GLU A 376 6.30 -14.77 4.37
C GLU A 376 7.32 -15.88 4.20
N GLN A 377 7.44 -16.33 2.96
CA GLN A 377 8.56 -17.13 2.50
C GLN A 377 8.92 -16.71 1.08
N VAL A 378 10.21 -16.59 0.81
CA VAL A 378 10.75 -16.48 -0.55
C VAL A 378 11.85 -17.51 -0.76
N ARG A 379 12.10 -17.83 -2.02
CA ARG A 379 13.36 -18.43 -2.46
C ARG A 379 14.12 -17.33 -3.21
N ASN A 380 15.23 -16.86 -2.66
CA ASN A 380 16.00 -15.73 -3.20
C ASN A 380 17.44 -16.15 -3.52
N ASP A 381 17.92 -15.82 -4.72
CA ASP A 381 19.27 -16.09 -5.23
C ASP A 381 20.19 -14.85 -5.29
N GLU A 382 19.70 -13.68 -4.89
CA GLU A 382 20.40 -12.38 -4.95
C GLU A 382 21.02 -11.95 -3.61
N LEU A 383 21.16 -12.87 -2.64
CA LEU A 383 21.60 -12.51 -1.28
C LEU A 383 23.10 -12.20 -1.14
N PHE A 384 23.86 -12.32 -2.23
CA PHE A 384 25.30 -12.14 -2.26
C PHE A 384 25.73 -11.48 -3.57
N HIS A 385 26.73 -10.61 -3.49
CA HIS A 385 27.30 -9.95 -4.66
C HIS A 385 28.09 -10.93 -5.51
N ASP A 386 28.24 -10.61 -6.80
CA ASP A 386 29.11 -11.37 -7.71
C ASP A 386 30.53 -11.51 -7.15
N GLY A 387 31.06 -12.74 -7.22
CA GLY A 387 32.38 -13.09 -6.69
C GLY A 387 32.39 -13.49 -5.22
N GLU A 388 31.30 -13.33 -4.47
CA GLU A 388 31.17 -13.90 -3.12
C GLU A 388 30.92 -15.42 -3.18
N ALA A 389 31.32 -16.15 -2.13
CA ALA A 389 31.29 -17.62 -2.11
C ALA A 389 29.88 -18.23 -2.30
N LEU A 390 28.83 -17.48 -1.94
CA LEU A 390 27.43 -17.91 -2.04
C LEU A 390 26.66 -17.17 -3.14
N ALA A 391 27.35 -16.43 -4.02
CA ALA A 391 26.74 -15.71 -5.14
C ALA A 391 25.90 -16.64 -6.03
N GLY A 392 24.70 -16.19 -6.41
CA GLY A 392 23.76 -16.92 -7.26
C GLY A 392 23.12 -18.16 -6.64
N GLN A 393 23.40 -18.49 -5.37
CA GLN A 393 22.76 -19.62 -4.71
C GLN A 393 21.38 -19.23 -4.17
N ALA A 394 20.37 -20.03 -4.52
CA ALA A 394 18.99 -19.77 -4.11
C ALA A 394 18.68 -20.31 -2.70
N PHE A 395 18.39 -19.42 -1.75
CA PHE A 395 18.06 -19.77 -0.37
C PHE A 395 16.59 -19.54 -0.03
N ARG A 396 16.03 -20.42 0.79
CA ARG A 396 14.67 -20.26 1.32
C ARG A 396 14.69 -19.41 2.59
N VAL A 397 14.20 -18.19 2.50
CA VAL A 397 14.06 -17.27 3.63
C VAL A 397 12.61 -17.22 4.06
N ARG A 398 12.37 -17.19 5.37
CA ARG A 398 11.05 -17.03 5.97
C ARG A 398 11.08 -15.89 6.97
N LYS A 399 9.93 -15.22 7.11
CA LYS A 399 9.73 -14.19 8.12
C LYS A 399 8.34 -14.30 8.72
N VAL A 400 8.26 -14.04 10.02
CA VAL A 400 7.02 -13.76 10.73
C VAL A 400 7.17 -12.39 11.36
N SER A 401 6.21 -11.50 11.12
CA SER A 401 6.14 -10.19 11.77
C SER A 401 4.74 -9.89 12.30
N ALA A 402 4.70 -9.09 13.35
CA ALA A 402 3.48 -8.58 13.95
C ALA A 402 3.72 -7.14 14.42
N GLY A 403 2.68 -6.32 14.33
CA GLY A 403 2.75 -4.94 14.75
C GLY A 403 1.42 -4.41 15.24
N TYR A 404 1.51 -3.23 15.84
CA TYR A 404 0.40 -2.55 16.47
C TYR A 404 0.54 -1.04 16.28
N ILE A 405 -0.57 -0.36 16.03
CA ILE A 405 -0.66 1.11 15.99
C ILE A 405 -1.77 1.57 16.91
N TYR A 406 -1.49 2.61 17.67
CA TYR A 406 -2.47 3.38 18.43
C TYR A 406 -2.63 4.77 17.79
N ASP A 407 -3.79 5.03 17.20
CA ASP A 407 -4.16 6.36 16.70
C ASP A 407 -4.64 7.21 17.89
N PHE A 408 -3.83 8.20 18.28
CA PHE A 408 -3.97 8.95 19.54
C PHE A 408 -4.63 10.32 19.38
N PHE A 409 -4.61 10.93 18.19
CA PHE A 409 -5.37 12.15 17.91
C PHE A 409 -5.63 12.36 16.42
N LYS A 410 -6.53 13.30 16.10
CA LYS A 410 -6.84 13.74 14.74
C LYS A 410 -6.66 15.25 14.62
N THR A 411 -6.07 15.71 13.52
CA THR A 411 -5.99 17.12 13.15
C THR A 411 -6.69 17.32 11.81
N GLY A 412 -7.91 17.86 11.85
CA GLY A 412 -8.77 17.91 10.66
C GLY A 412 -9.09 16.49 10.18
N LYS A 413 -8.72 16.16 8.94
CA LYS A 413 -8.92 14.82 8.34
C LYS A 413 -7.74 13.87 8.61
N VAL A 414 -6.61 14.37 9.10
CA VAL A 414 -5.42 13.55 9.34
C VAL A 414 -5.49 12.87 10.70
N SER A 415 -5.36 11.55 10.72
CA SER A 415 -5.18 10.75 11.93
C SER A 415 -3.71 10.55 12.23
N TRP A 416 -3.33 10.72 13.50
CA TRP A 416 -1.97 10.56 13.96
C TRP A 416 -1.87 9.37 14.92
N GLY A 417 -0.92 8.49 14.67
CA GLY A 417 -0.74 7.25 15.40
C GLY A 417 0.72 6.97 15.71
N VAL A 418 0.96 6.21 16.79
CA VAL A 418 2.27 5.66 17.12
C VAL A 418 2.18 4.15 17.03
N GLY A 419 3.18 3.53 16.44
CA GLY A 419 3.19 2.09 16.23
C GLY A 419 4.56 1.46 16.41
N GLY A 420 4.54 0.14 16.45
CA GLY A 420 5.73 -0.68 16.42
C GLY A 420 5.47 -2.02 15.75
N LEU A 421 6.52 -2.61 15.22
CA LEU A 421 6.53 -3.95 14.64
C LEU A 421 7.77 -4.70 15.12
N VAL A 422 7.62 -6.00 15.30
CA VAL A 422 8.72 -6.93 15.51
C VAL A 422 8.65 -8.08 14.49
N GLY A 423 9.81 -8.57 14.07
CA GLY A 423 9.93 -9.67 13.13
C GLY A 423 11.02 -10.67 13.52
N ILE A 424 10.83 -11.92 13.12
CA ILE A 424 11.81 -13.00 13.29
C ILE A 424 11.98 -13.71 11.95
N TYR A 425 13.25 -13.93 11.59
CA TYR A 425 13.62 -14.61 10.36
C TYR A 425 14.05 -16.05 10.61
N SER A 426 13.85 -16.90 9.60
CA SER A 426 14.41 -18.24 9.53
C SER A 426 15.03 -18.43 8.15
N ALA A 427 16.29 -18.86 8.14
CA ALA A 427 17.08 -19.11 6.94
C ALA A 427 17.91 -20.40 7.11
N PRO A 428 18.43 -21.01 6.03
CA PRO A 428 19.26 -22.22 6.12
C PRO A 428 20.57 -21.97 6.88
N GLY A 429 21.13 -23.03 7.47
CA GLY A 429 22.37 -22.97 8.28
C GLY A 429 23.57 -22.34 7.55
N ALA A 430 23.63 -22.47 6.22
CA ALA A 430 24.66 -21.85 5.39
C ALA A 430 24.70 -20.31 5.49
N LEU A 431 23.59 -19.68 5.90
CA LEU A 431 23.47 -18.24 6.06
C LEU A 431 23.78 -17.76 7.50
N GLU A 432 23.96 -18.67 8.47
CA GLU A 432 24.22 -18.30 9.87
C GLU A 432 25.45 -17.40 10.06
N PRO A 433 26.60 -17.59 9.36
CA PRO A 433 27.76 -16.70 9.52
C PRO A 433 27.49 -15.24 9.11
N PHE A 434 26.51 -15.00 8.23
CA PHE A 434 26.20 -13.69 7.66
C PHE A 434 25.04 -13.00 8.38
N TYR A 435 24.06 -13.78 8.86
CA TYR A 435 22.81 -13.25 9.42
C TYR A 435 22.61 -13.60 10.89
N GLY A 436 23.38 -14.54 11.43
CA GLY A 436 23.13 -15.15 12.73
C GLY A 436 22.03 -16.21 12.68
N LYS A 437 21.93 -16.98 13.77
CA LYS A 437 21.03 -18.16 13.85
C LYS A 437 19.54 -17.83 13.77
N ARG A 438 19.13 -16.69 14.34
CA ARG A 438 17.74 -16.20 14.37
C ARG A 438 17.75 -14.68 14.28
N PRO A 439 17.90 -14.12 13.08
CA PRO A 439 17.84 -12.68 12.88
C PRO A 439 16.45 -12.16 13.28
N THR A 440 16.40 -10.94 13.78
CA THR A 440 15.20 -10.25 14.22
C THR A 440 15.19 -8.83 13.65
N SER A 441 13.99 -8.30 13.44
CA SER A 441 13.75 -6.90 13.09
C SER A 441 12.85 -6.24 14.12
N ALA A 442 13.02 -4.93 14.31
CA ALA A 442 12.11 -4.12 15.09
C ALA A 442 12.02 -2.71 14.51
N MET A 443 10.79 -2.21 14.37
CA MET A 443 10.51 -0.84 13.96
C MET A 443 9.67 -0.15 15.04
N VAL A 444 9.96 1.12 15.30
CA VAL A 444 9.06 2.04 15.99
C VAL A 444 8.79 3.22 15.08
N PHE A 445 7.55 3.70 15.03
CA PHE A 445 7.19 4.72 14.07
C PHE A 445 6.05 5.63 14.55
N LEU A 446 6.10 6.87 14.06
CA LEU A 446 4.98 7.81 14.09
C LEU A 446 4.35 7.85 12.71
N GLN A 447 3.03 7.77 12.63
CA GLN A 447 2.25 7.80 11.38
C GLN A 447 1.29 8.99 11.39
N GLY A 448 1.22 9.70 10.27
CA GLY A 448 0.11 10.59 9.91
C GLY A 448 -0.59 10.04 8.68
N ARG A 449 -1.92 9.96 8.69
CA ARG A 449 -2.72 9.36 7.60
C ARG A 449 -3.97 10.19 7.28
N LEU A 450 -4.18 10.50 6.01
CA LEU A 450 -5.32 11.27 5.50
C LEU A 450 -6.51 10.36 5.16
#